data_AF-A0A529HTC3-F1
#
_entry.id   AF-A0A529HTC3-F1
#
_cell.length_a   1.000
_cell.length_b   1.000
_cell.length_c   1.000
_cell.angle_alpha   90.00
_cell.angle_beta   90.00
_cell.angle_gamma   90.00
#
_symmetry.space_group_name_H-M   'P 1'
#
loop_
_entity.id
_entity.type
_entity.pdbx_description
1 polymer ?
#
loop_
_entity_poly.entity_id
_entity_poly.type
_entity_poly.pdbx_seq_one_letter_code
_entity_poly.pdbx_strand_id
1 'polypeptide(L)'
;MQETELKFELSRSGAGSLLKKNPFGSSPTILQQKSIYFDTLGWDLSKRGLSLRIRQSGDKRIQTLKAGDGTAAGSFTREEWERPVDGDTPILDDPQIRDLLAEDGAKLAPLFEVHVKRHSWNVSDGDATIEV
;
A
#
# COMPACT_ATOMS: atom_id res chain seq x y z
N MET A 1 11.05 0.98 9.84
CA MET A 1 11.83 0.95 8.58
C MET A 1 11.31 2.09 7.72
N GLN A 2 12.16 2.82 7.00
CA GLN A 2 11.73 3.95 6.17
C GLN A 2 11.62 3.47 4.73
N GLU A 3 10.44 3.60 4.10
CA GLU A 3 10.25 3.36 2.67
C GLU A 3 10.51 4.67 1.90
N THR A 4 11.26 4.58 0.80
CA THR A 4 11.52 5.70 -0.12
C THR A 4 11.08 5.28 -1.52
N GLU A 5 10.05 5.93 -2.07
CA GLU A 5 9.43 5.53 -3.35
C GLU A 5 9.11 6.71 -4.27
N LEU A 6 9.30 6.53 -5.58
CA LEU A 6 8.85 7.46 -6.61
C LEU A 6 7.62 6.90 -7.33
N LYS A 7 6.56 7.70 -7.45
CA LYS A 7 5.34 7.31 -8.15
C LYS A 7 5.12 8.16 -9.38
N PHE A 8 4.86 7.47 -10.50
CA PHE A 8 4.50 8.09 -11.76
C PHE A 8 3.14 7.58 -12.19
N GLU A 9 2.26 8.49 -12.62
CA GLU A 9 1.06 8.11 -13.34
C GLU A 9 1.41 7.89 -14.81
N LEU A 10 0.98 6.77 -15.37
CA LEU A 10 1.17 6.44 -16.77
C LEU A 10 -0.18 6.46 -17.49
N SER A 11 -0.20 7.08 -18.67
CA SER A 11 -1.30 6.87 -19.60
C SER A 11 -1.36 5.39 -20.01
N ARG A 12 -2.54 4.92 -20.45
CA ARG A 12 -2.71 3.53 -20.90
C ARG A 12 -1.73 3.15 -22.02
N SER A 13 -1.49 4.05 -22.97
CA SER A 13 -0.53 3.82 -24.07
C SER A 13 0.93 3.85 -23.58
N GLY A 14 1.24 4.70 -22.60
CA GLY A 14 2.54 4.73 -21.92
C GLY A 14 2.83 3.42 -21.21
N ALA A 15 1.89 2.92 -20.41
CA ALA A 15 2.01 1.64 -19.72
C ALA A 15 2.20 0.47 -20.71
N GLY A 16 1.40 0.42 -21.78
CA GLY A 16 1.54 -0.60 -22.83
C GLY A 16 2.91 -0.55 -23.52
N SER A 17 3.42 0.65 -23.78
CA SER A 17 4.75 0.85 -24.39
C SER A 17 5.88 0.43 -23.45
N LEU A 18 5.77 0.76 -22.16
CA LEU A 18 6.74 0.36 -21.14
C LEU A 18 6.84 -1.16 -21.03
N LEU A 19 5.70 -1.84 -20.92
CA LEU A 19 5.64 -3.31 -20.83
C LEU A 19 6.18 -3.98 -22.09
N LYS A 20 5.90 -3.41 -23.27
CA LYS A 20 6.40 -3.96 -24.55
C LYS A 20 7.91 -3.78 -24.71
N LYS A 21 8.43 -2.59 -24.39
CA LYS A 21 9.86 -2.27 -24.56
C LYS A 21 10.72 -2.94 -23.48
N ASN A 22 10.17 -3.09 -22.28
CA ASN A 22 10.83 -3.68 -21.12
C ASN A 22 12.29 -3.20 -20.94
N PRO A 23 12.51 -1.91 -20.62
CA PRO A 23 13.86 -1.33 -20.57
C PRO A 23 14.75 -1.88 -19.46
N PHE A 24 14.22 -2.69 -18.54
CA PHE A 24 14.90 -3.19 -17.34
C PHE A 24 15.70 -4.49 -17.57
N GLY A 25 15.71 -5.02 -18.80
CA GLY A 25 16.55 -6.15 -19.22
C GLY A 25 16.12 -7.54 -18.73
N SER A 26 15.45 -7.64 -17.59
CA SER A 26 14.88 -8.87 -17.04
C SER A 26 13.37 -9.00 -17.30
N SER A 27 12.85 -10.22 -17.30
CA SER A 27 11.41 -10.45 -17.31
C SER A 27 10.80 -10.03 -15.98
N PRO A 28 9.65 -9.32 -15.96
CA PRO A 28 9.01 -8.95 -14.71
C PRO A 28 8.52 -10.16 -13.94
N THR A 29 8.54 -10.04 -12.62
CA THR A 29 7.65 -10.85 -11.78
C THR A 29 6.24 -10.27 -11.86
N ILE A 30 5.24 -11.12 -12.08
CA ILE A 30 3.84 -10.68 -12.22
C ILE A 30 3.02 -11.25 -11.06
N LEU A 31 2.40 -10.37 -10.29
CA LEU A 31 1.55 -10.75 -9.16
C LEU A 31 0.17 -10.10 -9.27
N GLN A 32 -0.86 -10.87 -8.93
CA GLN A 32 -2.19 -10.33 -8.66
C GLN A 32 -2.25 -9.94 -7.19
N GLN A 33 -2.62 -8.70 -6.94
CA GLN A 33 -2.76 -8.15 -5.59
C GLN A 33 -4.18 -7.65 -5.40
N LYS A 34 -4.76 -8.00 -4.26
CA LYS A 34 -6.06 -7.50 -3.81
C LYS A 34 -5.84 -6.79 -2.48
N SER A 35 -6.23 -5.53 -2.37
CA SER A 35 -6.15 -4.77 -1.13
C SER A 35 -7.55 -4.36 -0.67
N ILE A 36 -7.92 -4.69 0.56
CA ILE A 36 -9.15 -4.22 1.21
C ILE A 36 -8.76 -3.05 2.10
N TYR A 37 -9.38 -1.89 1.90
CA TYR A 37 -9.17 -0.70 2.71
C TYR A 37 -10.28 -0.58 3.75
N PHE A 38 -9.88 -0.20 4.96
CA PHE A 38 -10.75 -0.11 6.12
C PHE A 38 -10.76 1.32 6.66
N ASP A 39 -11.94 1.77 7.05
CA ASP A 39 -12.15 2.99 7.82
C ASP A 39 -13.48 2.87 8.56
N THR A 40 -13.81 3.85 9.39
CA THR A 40 -15.15 3.98 9.94
C THR A 40 -16.08 4.55 8.87
N LEU A 41 -17.40 4.44 9.06
CA LEU A 41 -18.36 5.15 8.19
C LEU A 41 -18.16 6.67 8.21
N GLY A 42 -17.54 7.19 9.28
CA GLY A 42 -17.19 8.59 9.47
C GLY A 42 -15.86 9.00 8.82
N TRP A 43 -15.10 8.07 8.22
CA TRP A 43 -13.78 8.33 7.61
C TRP A 43 -12.75 8.83 8.65
N ASP A 44 -12.82 8.31 9.87
CA ASP A 44 -12.06 8.84 11.01
C ASP A 44 -10.55 8.58 10.89
N LEU A 45 -10.13 7.45 10.28
CA LEU A 45 -8.72 7.23 9.95
C LEU A 45 -8.24 8.24 8.91
N SER A 46 -8.98 8.37 7.81
CA SER A 46 -8.62 9.28 6.71
C SER A 46 -8.50 10.73 7.17
N LYS A 47 -9.44 11.21 8.01
CA LYS A 47 -9.41 12.57 8.59
C LYS A 47 -8.18 12.83 9.46
N ARG A 48 -7.58 11.79 10.04
CA ARG A 48 -6.35 11.86 10.85
C ARG A 48 -5.08 11.58 10.03
N GLY A 49 -5.17 11.48 8.70
CA GLY A 49 -4.02 11.16 7.84
C GLY A 49 -3.55 9.72 7.96
N LEU A 50 -4.44 8.81 8.38
CA LEU A 50 -4.16 7.39 8.50
C LEU A 50 -4.82 6.61 7.36
N SER A 51 -4.19 5.52 6.94
CA SER A 51 -4.81 4.54 6.06
C SER A 51 -4.51 3.12 6.54
N LEU A 52 -5.54 2.29 6.60
CA LEU A 52 -5.44 0.89 7.00
C LEU A 52 -5.89 -0.01 5.84
N ARG A 53 -5.05 -0.97 5.47
CA ARG A 53 -5.41 -1.98 4.48
C ARG A 53 -4.92 -3.37 4.85
N ILE A 54 -5.57 -4.38 4.30
CA ILE A 54 -5.03 -5.74 4.18
C ILE A 54 -4.81 -6.05 2.71
N ARG A 55 -3.58 -6.35 2.33
CA ARG A 55 -3.20 -6.73 0.96
C ARG A 55 -2.90 -8.22 0.89
N GLN A 56 -3.63 -8.93 0.04
CA GLN A 56 -3.35 -10.29 -0.37
C GLN A 56 -2.42 -10.32 -1.60
N SER A 57 -1.41 -11.19 -1.58
CA SER A 57 -0.54 -11.50 -2.72
C SER A 57 -0.25 -13.00 -2.71
N GLY A 58 -0.92 -13.75 -3.59
CA GLY A 58 -1.00 -15.20 -3.46
C GLY A 58 -1.70 -15.60 -2.15
N ASP A 59 -1.08 -16.47 -1.36
CA ASP A 59 -1.62 -16.91 -0.06
C ASP A 59 -1.24 -16.00 1.11
N LYS A 60 -0.33 -15.04 0.89
CA LYS A 60 0.14 -14.13 1.94
C LYS A 60 -0.79 -12.94 2.06
N ARG A 61 -1.10 -12.55 3.29
CA ARG A 61 -1.81 -11.31 3.62
C ARG A 61 -0.97 -10.46 4.56
N ILE A 62 -0.86 -9.19 4.23
CA ILE A 62 -0.16 -8.18 5.03
C ILE A 62 -1.14 -7.07 5.37
N GLN A 63 -1.30 -6.79 6.66
CA GLN A 63 -1.92 -5.56 7.12
C GLN A 63 -0.87 -4.45 7.10
N THR A 64 -1.26 -3.29 6.57
CA THR A 64 -0.45 -2.08 6.54
C THR A 64 -1.23 -0.94 7.18
N LEU A 65 -0.65 -0.30 8.19
CA LEU A 65 -1.04 1.03 8.65
C LEU A 65 -0.02 2.04 8.09
N LYS A 66 -0.49 3.07 7.40
CA LYS A 66 0.34 4.22 7.01
C LYS A 66 -0.14 5.47 7.74
N ALA A 67 0.79 6.25 8.28
CA ALA A 67 0.57 7.58 8.80
C ALA A 67 1.31 8.62 7.94
N GLY A 68 0.59 9.64 7.49
CA GLY A 68 1.17 10.74 6.72
C GLY A 68 0.13 11.72 6.21
N ASP A 69 0.56 12.95 6.03
CA ASP A 69 -0.23 14.01 5.43
C ASP A 69 -0.58 13.63 3.99
N GLY A 70 -1.88 13.53 3.70
CA GLY A 70 -2.43 13.19 2.37
C GLY A 70 -2.08 14.20 1.26
N THR A 71 -1.14 15.12 1.51
CA THR A 71 -0.80 16.30 0.72
C THR A 71 0.57 16.26 0.04
N ALA A 72 1.42 15.28 0.33
CA ALA A 72 2.73 15.21 -0.32
C ALA A 72 2.65 14.52 -1.69
N ALA A 73 2.28 15.28 -2.72
CA ALA A 73 2.70 14.98 -4.09
C ALA A 73 4.23 15.08 -4.15
N GLY A 74 4.93 14.01 -3.77
CA GLY A 74 6.38 13.85 -4.01
C GLY A 74 7.35 14.04 -2.83
N SER A 75 6.97 13.79 -1.57
CA SER A 75 7.94 13.80 -0.45
C SER A 75 7.87 12.56 0.46
N PHE A 76 9.06 12.15 0.94
CA PHE A 76 9.53 10.79 1.17
C PHE A 76 9.69 10.41 2.64
N THR A 77 8.61 10.48 3.43
CA THR A 77 8.63 9.83 4.75
C THR A 77 7.20 9.62 5.23
N ARG A 78 6.68 8.43 5.01
CA ARG A 78 5.49 7.95 5.71
C ARG A 78 5.95 6.95 6.76
N GLU A 79 5.44 7.07 7.97
CA GLU A 79 5.57 5.97 8.91
C GLU A 79 4.63 4.87 8.44
N GLU A 80 5.20 3.69 8.27
CA GLU A 80 4.48 2.52 7.79
C GLU A 80 4.81 1.32 8.66
N TRP A 81 3.74 0.67 9.13
CA TRP A 81 3.82 -0.53 9.92
C TRP A 81 3.12 -1.65 9.18
N GLU A 82 3.88 -2.69 8.87
CA GLU A 82 3.38 -3.89 8.21
C GLU A 82 3.44 -5.08 9.15
N ARG A 83 2.42 -5.94 9.07
CA ARG A 83 2.41 -7.23 9.77
C ARG A 83 1.65 -8.30 8.97
N PRO A 84 2.05 -9.57 9.07
CA PRO A 84 1.25 -10.67 8.54
C PRO A 84 -0.07 -10.82 9.30
N VAL A 85 -1.12 -11.23 8.60
CA VAL A 85 -2.44 -11.57 9.16
C VAL A 85 -2.98 -12.82 8.47
N ASP A 86 -3.81 -13.60 9.17
CA ASP A 86 -4.32 -14.88 8.66
C ASP A 86 -5.54 -14.71 7.73
N GLY A 87 -6.20 -13.55 7.78
CA GLY A 87 -7.43 -13.30 7.03
C GLY A 87 -7.68 -11.82 6.77
N ASP A 88 -8.91 -11.50 6.40
CA ASP A 88 -9.33 -10.16 5.97
C ASP A 88 -9.90 -9.32 7.13
N THR A 89 -9.61 -9.71 8.38
CA THR A 89 -9.99 -8.96 9.58
C THR A 89 -8.78 -8.23 10.16
N PRO A 90 -8.82 -6.90 10.27
CA PRO A 90 -7.71 -6.15 10.83
C PRO A 90 -7.44 -6.49 12.30
N ILE A 91 -6.15 -6.57 12.65
CA ILE A 91 -5.67 -6.61 14.02
C ILE A 91 -5.50 -5.17 14.49
N LEU A 92 -6.30 -4.79 15.49
CA LEU A 92 -6.44 -3.40 15.96
C LEU A 92 -5.68 -3.18 17.27
N ASP A 93 -4.54 -3.82 17.44
CA ASP A 93 -3.71 -3.70 18.63
C ASP A 93 -2.66 -2.58 18.52
N ASP A 94 -2.61 -1.85 17.42
CA ASP A 94 -1.74 -0.69 17.31
C ASP A 94 -2.28 0.44 18.22
N PRO A 95 -1.49 1.01 19.15
CA PRO A 95 -1.96 2.09 20.02
C PRO A 95 -2.60 3.25 19.27
N GLN A 96 -2.06 3.63 18.09
CA GLN A 96 -2.61 4.72 17.28
C GLN A 96 -4.02 4.41 16.77
N ILE A 97 -4.30 3.14 16.47
CA ILE A 97 -5.62 2.67 16.04
C ILE A 97 -6.54 2.45 17.24
N ARG A 98 -6.02 1.90 18.35
CA ARG A 98 -6.81 1.61 19.56
C ARG A 98 -7.39 2.87 20.16
N ASP A 99 -6.55 3.89 20.37
CA ASP A 99 -6.96 5.14 21.00
C ASP A 99 -8.04 5.82 20.16
N LEU A 100 -7.88 5.80 18.83
CA LEU A 100 -8.89 6.29 17.88
C LEU A 100 -10.25 5.60 18.05
N LEU A 101 -10.26 4.26 18.07
CA LEU A 101 -11.51 3.50 18.10
C LEU A 101 -12.19 3.52 19.48
N ALA A 102 -11.41 3.72 20.55
CA ALA A 102 -11.91 3.83 21.91
C ALA A 102 -12.63 5.16 22.18
N GLU A 103 -12.17 6.26 21.60
CA GLU A 103 -12.76 7.59 21.79
C GLU A 103 -14.18 7.70 21.21
N ASP A 104 -14.40 7.14 20.02
CA ASP A 104 -15.64 7.39 19.25
C ASP A 104 -16.64 6.22 19.25
N GLY A 105 -16.29 5.06 19.84
CA GLY A 105 -17.10 3.83 19.75
C GLY A 105 -17.32 3.35 18.29
N ALA A 106 -16.56 3.91 17.36
CA ALA A 106 -16.71 3.71 15.94
C ALA A 106 -16.19 2.31 15.56
N LYS A 107 -16.91 1.67 14.63
CA LYS A 107 -16.54 0.36 14.10
C LYS A 107 -15.89 0.52 12.75
N LEU A 108 -14.69 -0.03 12.59
CA LEU A 108 -14.07 -0.19 11.29
C LEU A 108 -14.90 -1.14 10.43
N ALA A 109 -15.03 -0.77 9.16
CA ALA A 109 -15.67 -1.57 8.13
C ALA A 109 -14.78 -1.59 6.88
N PRO A 110 -14.85 -2.66 6.08
CA PRO A 110 -14.26 -2.62 4.74
C PRO A 110 -15.02 -1.58 3.91
N LEU A 111 -14.30 -0.65 3.28
CA LEU A 111 -14.90 0.41 2.45
C LEU A 111 -14.80 0.11 0.97
N PHE A 112 -13.62 -0.26 0.49
CA PHE A 112 -13.38 -0.54 -0.92
C PHE A 112 -12.22 -1.50 -1.12
N GLU A 113 -12.17 -2.06 -2.33
CA GLU A 113 -11.10 -2.94 -2.76
C GLU A 113 -10.31 -2.32 -3.92
N VAL A 114 -9.00 -2.56 -3.92
CA VAL A 114 -8.11 -2.21 -5.03
C VAL A 114 -7.48 -3.48 -5.56
N HIS A 115 -7.67 -3.74 -6.86
CA HIS A 115 -7.15 -4.91 -7.56
C HIS A 115 -6.06 -4.47 -8.52
N VAL A 116 -4.85 -5.00 -8.35
CA VAL A 116 -3.67 -4.59 -9.11
C VAL A 116 -2.96 -5.81 -9.68
N LYS A 117 -2.69 -5.78 -10.99
CA LYS A 117 -1.71 -6.67 -11.61
C LYS A 117 -0.34 -5.97 -11.56
N ARG A 118 0.46 -6.29 -10.54
CA ARG A 118 1.80 -5.71 -10.35
C ARG A 118 2.79 -6.45 -11.26
N HIS A 119 3.54 -5.67 -12.03
CA HIS A 119 4.74 -6.14 -12.71
C HIS A 119 5.91 -5.52 -11.96
N SER A 120 6.87 -6.33 -11.51
CA SER A 120 8.03 -5.83 -10.80
C SER A 120 9.35 -6.31 -11.41
N TRP A 121 10.34 -5.43 -11.38
CA TRP A 121 11.72 -5.70 -11.78
C TRP A 121 12.67 -5.31 -10.64
N ASN A 122 13.68 -6.12 -10.40
CA ASN A 122 14.82 -5.71 -9.57
C ASN A 122 15.93 -5.20 -10.49
N VAL A 123 16.28 -3.94 -10.32
CA VAL A 123 17.33 -3.24 -11.08
C VAL A 123 18.45 -2.87 -10.14
N SER A 124 19.69 -3.03 -10.59
CA SER A 124 20.88 -2.55 -9.87
C SER A 124 21.38 -1.27 -10.53
N ASP A 125 21.64 -0.24 -9.74
CA ASP A 125 22.25 1.02 -10.17
C ASP A 125 23.33 1.43 -9.16
N GLY A 126 24.60 1.27 -9.55
CA GLY A 126 25.72 1.33 -8.60
C GLY A 126 25.55 0.32 -7.46
N ASP A 127 25.60 0.81 -6.22
CA ASP A 127 25.39 0.01 -5.00
C ASP A 127 23.92 -0.08 -4.57
N ALA A 128 23.00 0.54 -5.32
CA ALA A 128 21.58 0.52 -5.03
C ALA A 128 20.87 -0.68 -5.68
N THR A 129 19.91 -1.26 -4.97
CA THR A 129 18.91 -2.16 -5.55
C THR A 129 17.56 -1.44 -5.54
N ILE A 130 16.92 -1.38 -6.71
CA ILE A 130 15.67 -0.65 -6.93
C ILE A 130 14.63 -1.65 -7.44
N GLU A 131 13.50 -1.78 -6.72
CA GLU A 131 12.32 -2.42 -7.27
C GLU A 131 11.55 -1.39 -8.10
N VAL A 132 11.34 -1.70 -9.38
CA VAL A 132 10.48 -0.93 -10.30
C VAL A 132 9.15 -1.65 -10.47
#